data_AF-A0A6N7INP2-F1
#
_entry.id   AF-A0A6N7INP2-F1
#
_cell.length_a   1.000
_cell.length_b   1.000
_cell.length_c   1.000
_cell.angle_alpha   90.00
_cell.angle_beta   90.00
_cell.angle_gamma   90.00
#
_symmetry.space_group_name_H-M   'P 1'
#
loop_
_entity.id
_entity.type
_entity.pdbx_description
1 polymer ?
#
loop_
_entity_poly.entity_id
_entity_poly.type
_entity_poly.pdbx_seq_one_letter_code
_entity_poly.pdbx_strand_id
1 'polypeptide(L)'
;MKCDSKLYAGIDEVGVSSIAGPMVACVVVLPEDHGINELPVDSKLLKSSTISRIASIVRSKALFCKVFFKGPSEVDEMGWKNARYSLWSKCAKSVLKVYPGIKIILDGGQKISWIKSNHEAIKNADGKYDNVSAAAIVAKATCDEKMREISKLYPEYDFAKNKGYPVKEHLLAIKKHGLCPEHRSKMANYALEKEIKEDSINLTLEEIQNVLKSIIDIVWDEPEYVSEWESGFLKGQYVKVVKKGIMPSGKVQYYICKAKKEILARKNRGHQSRGGCSCGTPAHVAIPAEIKDRRIWITEGPLKADIASKHLGAVVVGALSACTWRPVIPVIQELGAKEVVIALEDVETNPEVARAYLTLKVELKKHGLAVSRAVWDEKKGIDDALAAGMEVRVTRV
;
A
#
# COMPACT_ATOMS: atom_id res chain seq x y z
N MET A 1 -27.26 -34.56 7.02
CA MET A 1 -27.08 -34.34 5.57
C MET A 1 -25.63 -34.64 5.24
N LYS A 2 -25.37 -35.62 4.36
CA LYS A 2 -24.03 -35.90 3.83
C LYS A 2 -23.57 -34.68 3.02
N CYS A 3 -22.49 -34.02 3.44
CA CYS A 3 -21.94 -32.90 2.68
C CYS A 3 -21.18 -33.49 1.49
N ASP A 4 -21.63 -33.22 0.27
CA ASP A 4 -20.86 -33.50 -0.94
C ASP A 4 -19.53 -32.76 -0.86
N SER A 5 -18.46 -33.48 -0.51
CA SER A 5 -17.09 -33.01 -0.47
C SER A 5 -16.63 -32.60 -1.88
N LYS A 6 -16.97 -31.39 -2.31
CA LYS A 6 -16.62 -30.92 -3.65
C LYS A 6 -15.15 -30.53 -3.69
N LEU A 7 -14.37 -31.31 -4.42
CA LEU A 7 -12.98 -31.00 -4.76
C LEU A 7 -12.91 -29.73 -5.62
N TYR A 8 -12.04 -28.79 -5.26
CA TYR A 8 -11.86 -27.51 -5.97
C TYR A 8 -10.39 -27.32 -6.37
N ALA A 9 -10.17 -26.64 -7.49
CA ALA A 9 -8.86 -26.13 -7.86
C ALA A 9 -8.77 -24.64 -7.51
N GLY A 10 -7.77 -24.25 -6.73
CA GLY A 10 -7.44 -22.85 -6.45
C GLY A 10 -6.36 -22.34 -7.39
N ILE A 11 -6.52 -21.12 -7.90
CA ILE A 11 -5.53 -20.43 -8.73
C ILE A 11 -5.25 -19.05 -8.16
N ASP A 12 -3.97 -18.70 -8.06
CA ASP A 12 -3.52 -17.34 -7.70
C ASP A 12 -2.21 -16.98 -8.42
N GLU A 13 -1.90 -15.68 -8.49
CA GLU A 13 -0.72 -15.11 -9.13
C GLU A 13 0.10 -14.17 -8.24
N VAL A 14 1.40 -14.07 -8.54
CA VAL A 14 2.34 -13.17 -7.88
C VAL A 14 3.18 -12.43 -8.94
N GLY A 15 3.55 -11.20 -8.61
CA GLY A 15 4.46 -10.39 -9.43
C GLY A 15 3.77 -9.58 -10.53
N VAL A 16 2.46 -9.33 -10.41
CA VAL A 16 1.72 -8.50 -11.39
C VAL A 16 2.24 -7.06 -11.44
N SER A 17 2.55 -6.47 -10.27
CA SER A 17 3.04 -5.09 -10.15
C SER A 17 4.56 -4.96 -10.10
N SER A 18 5.32 -6.06 -10.14
CA SER A 18 6.78 -6.01 -10.21
C SER A 18 7.23 -5.43 -11.55
N ILE A 19 8.24 -4.57 -11.52
CA ILE A 19 8.90 -4.00 -12.71
C ILE A 19 10.08 -4.87 -13.18
N ALA A 20 10.44 -5.91 -12.44
CA ALA A 20 11.46 -6.88 -12.80
C ALA A 20 11.09 -8.30 -12.34
N GLY A 21 11.68 -9.29 -12.99
CA GLY A 21 11.45 -10.71 -12.77
C GLY A 21 10.14 -11.23 -13.37
N PRO A 22 9.90 -12.55 -13.28
CA PRO A 22 8.77 -13.18 -13.92
C PRO A 22 7.44 -12.89 -13.20
N MET A 23 6.34 -12.99 -13.94
CA MET A 23 5.03 -13.18 -13.36
C MET A 23 4.81 -14.67 -13.14
N VAL A 24 4.30 -15.04 -11.97
CA VAL A 24 4.14 -16.46 -11.56
C VAL A 24 2.69 -16.72 -11.21
N ALA A 25 2.13 -17.82 -11.69
CA ALA A 25 0.83 -18.31 -11.22
C ALA A 25 0.93 -19.77 -10.81
N CYS A 26 0.14 -20.16 -9.82
CA CYS A 26 0.05 -21.53 -9.36
C CYS A 26 -1.40 -22.01 -9.39
N VAL A 27 -1.58 -23.31 -9.62
CA VAL A 27 -2.84 -24.02 -9.43
C VAL A 27 -2.62 -25.15 -8.44
N VAL A 28 -3.50 -25.26 -7.45
CA VAL A 28 -3.45 -26.26 -6.39
C VAL A 28 -4.81 -26.93 -6.22
N VAL A 29 -4.79 -28.25 -6.04
CA VAL A 29 -5.92 -29.06 -5.57
C VAL A 29 -5.46 -29.80 -4.32
N LEU A 30 -6.11 -29.55 -3.19
CA LEU A 30 -5.89 -30.26 -1.93
C LEU A 30 -6.96 -31.34 -1.72
N PRO A 31 -6.62 -32.45 -1.05
CA PRO A 31 -7.64 -33.36 -0.51
C PRO A 31 -8.43 -32.65 0.61
N GLU A 32 -9.65 -33.09 0.88
CA GLU A 32 -10.51 -32.48 1.90
C GLU A 32 -9.89 -32.55 3.31
N ASP A 33 -9.18 -33.63 3.60
CA ASP A 33 -8.49 -33.90 4.87
C ASP A 33 -6.99 -33.55 4.83
N HIS A 34 -6.60 -32.56 4.01
CA HIS A 34 -5.19 -32.18 3.81
C HIS A 34 -4.42 -31.88 5.11
N GLY A 35 -5.10 -31.49 6.19
CA GLY A 35 -4.49 -31.30 7.50
C GLY A 35 -3.34 -30.27 7.47
N ILE A 36 -3.50 -29.20 6.69
CA ILE A 36 -2.56 -28.08 6.64
C ILE A 36 -3.17 -26.95 7.46
N ASN A 37 -2.94 -26.96 8.77
CA ASN A 37 -3.54 -26.00 9.70
C ASN A 37 -2.92 -24.58 9.61
N GLU A 38 -1.87 -24.43 8.81
CA GLU A 38 -1.03 -23.23 8.76
C GLU A 38 -1.25 -22.38 7.50
N LEU A 39 -2.25 -22.72 6.68
CA LEU A 39 -2.62 -21.88 5.54
C LEU A 39 -3.14 -20.53 6.07
N PRO A 40 -2.50 -19.40 5.72
CA PRO A 40 -2.87 -18.10 6.21
C PRO A 40 -4.08 -17.56 5.44
N VAL A 41 -4.82 -16.67 6.10
CA VAL A 41 -5.82 -15.82 5.45
C VAL A 41 -5.15 -14.75 4.56
N ASP A 42 -3.87 -14.42 4.83
CA ASP A 42 -3.05 -13.55 3.97
C ASP A 42 -1.58 -14.00 3.98
N SER A 43 -1.11 -14.52 2.84
CA SER A 43 0.27 -14.99 2.68
C SER A 43 1.32 -13.87 2.72
N LYS A 44 0.91 -12.60 2.53
CA LYS A 44 1.80 -11.42 2.51
C LYS A 44 2.29 -11.02 3.90
N LEU A 45 1.66 -11.54 4.95
CA LEU A 45 2.02 -11.28 6.36
C LEU A 45 3.07 -12.26 6.91
N LEU A 46 3.40 -13.30 6.15
CA LEU A 46 4.31 -14.35 6.59
C LEU A 46 5.77 -14.01 6.29
N LYS A 47 6.67 -14.43 7.18
CA LYS A 47 8.12 -14.39 6.94
C LYS A 47 8.47 -15.35 5.78
N SER A 48 9.49 -15.02 4.99
CA SER A 48 9.92 -15.84 3.85
C SER A 48 10.23 -17.30 4.22
N SER A 49 10.80 -17.55 5.41
CA SER A 49 11.06 -18.92 5.89
C SER A 49 9.77 -19.72 6.14
N THR A 50 8.75 -19.06 6.69
CA THR A 50 7.42 -19.65 6.90
C THR A 50 6.76 -19.96 5.56
N ILE A 51 6.81 -19.02 4.62
CA ILE A 51 6.26 -19.20 3.25
C ILE A 51 6.92 -20.41 2.57
N SER A 52 8.26 -20.51 2.59
CA SER A 52 8.98 -21.64 2.00
C SER A 52 8.61 -22.97 2.66
N ARG A 53 8.48 -23.01 3.99
CA ARG A 53 8.08 -24.23 4.70
C ARG A 53 6.65 -24.65 4.34
N ILE A 54 5.69 -23.74 4.37
CA ILE A 54 4.29 -24.05 4.01
C ILE A 54 4.20 -24.48 2.54
N ALA A 55 4.92 -23.81 1.63
CA ALA A 55 4.96 -24.21 0.22
C ALA A 55 5.48 -25.64 0.04
N SER A 56 6.47 -26.07 0.82
CA SER A 56 6.96 -27.45 0.82
C SER A 56 5.88 -28.43 1.30
N ILE A 57 5.17 -28.11 2.38
CA ILE A 57 4.04 -28.91 2.89
C ILE A 57 2.94 -29.03 1.84
N VAL A 58 2.52 -27.91 1.24
CA VAL A 58 1.50 -27.89 0.18
C VAL A 58 1.91 -28.79 -0.98
N ARG A 59 3.14 -28.67 -1.48
CA ARG A 59 3.63 -29.51 -2.59
C ARG A 59 3.62 -31.01 -2.23
N SER A 60 3.88 -31.36 -0.98
CA SER A 60 3.88 -32.76 -0.53
C SER A 60 2.48 -33.37 -0.37
N LYS A 61 1.46 -32.54 -0.07
CA LYS A 61 0.10 -32.98 0.25
C LYS A 61 -0.92 -32.75 -0.85
N ALA A 62 -0.65 -31.85 -1.79
CA ALA A 62 -1.58 -31.52 -2.86
C ALA A 62 -1.76 -32.71 -3.81
N LEU A 63 -3.01 -32.99 -4.17
CA LEU A 63 -3.36 -33.95 -5.24
C LEU A 63 -2.87 -33.43 -6.60
N PHE A 64 -2.85 -32.11 -6.76
CA PHE A 64 -2.33 -31.44 -7.94
C PHE A 64 -1.70 -30.12 -7.55
N CYS A 65 -0.48 -29.86 -8.00
CA CYS A 65 0.20 -28.59 -7.80
C CYS A 65 1.06 -28.28 -9.02
N LYS A 66 0.80 -27.16 -9.71
CA LYS A 66 1.57 -26.76 -10.89
C LYS A 66 1.82 -25.27 -10.90
N VAL A 67 3.03 -24.88 -11.26
CA VAL A 67 3.47 -23.48 -11.32
C VAL A 67 3.80 -23.13 -12.77
N PHE A 68 3.40 -21.94 -13.18
CA PHE A 68 3.64 -21.39 -14.51
C PHE A 68 4.28 -20.02 -14.40
N PHE A 69 5.12 -19.70 -15.38
CA PHE A 69 5.88 -18.45 -15.45
C PHE A 69 5.60 -17.72 -16.75
N LYS A 70 5.72 -16.39 -16.68
CA LYS A 70 5.93 -15.52 -17.83
C LYS A 70 7.12 -14.62 -17.55
N GLY A 71 8.13 -14.70 -18.41
CA GLY A 71 9.35 -13.92 -18.30
C GLY A 71 9.13 -12.42 -18.58
N PRO A 72 10.09 -11.57 -18.22
CA PRO A 72 9.98 -10.11 -18.40
C PRO A 72 9.68 -9.68 -19.83
N SER A 73 10.39 -10.25 -20.82
CA SER A 73 10.19 -9.96 -22.25
C SER A 73 8.79 -10.35 -22.73
N GLU A 74 8.31 -11.51 -22.33
CA GLU A 74 6.96 -11.98 -22.69
C GLU A 74 5.87 -11.10 -22.04
N VAL A 75 6.10 -10.60 -20.82
CA VAL A 75 5.19 -9.66 -20.15
C VAL A 75 5.17 -8.30 -20.86
N ASP A 76 6.34 -7.80 -21.28
CA ASP A 76 6.45 -6.55 -22.03
C ASP A 76 5.78 -6.64 -23.41
N GLU A 77 5.93 -7.77 -24.11
CA GLU A 77 5.32 -8.00 -25.41
C GLU A 77 3.79 -8.06 -25.31
N MET A 78 3.26 -8.86 -24.38
CA MET A 78 1.82 -9.09 -24.25
C MET A 78 1.09 -7.97 -23.50
N GLY A 79 1.80 -7.26 -22.62
CA GLY A 79 1.21 -6.43 -21.57
C GLY A 79 0.75 -7.25 -20.36
N TRP A 80 0.93 -6.69 -19.15
CA TRP A 80 0.73 -7.42 -17.88
C TRP A 80 -0.65 -8.05 -17.71
N LYS A 81 -1.73 -7.40 -18.20
CA LYS A 81 -3.10 -7.94 -18.15
C LYS A 81 -3.23 -9.23 -18.96
N ASN A 82 -2.70 -9.23 -20.18
CA ASN A 82 -2.75 -10.39 -21.07
C ASN A 82 -1.80 -11.49 -20.62
N ALA A 83 -0.62 -11.14 -20.10
CA ALA A 83 0.31 -12.09 -19.51
C ALA A 83 -0.32 -12.81 -18.31
N ARG A 84 -0.98 -12.07 -17.42
CA ARG A 84 -1.73 -12.63 -16.28
C ARG A 84 -2.85 -13.57 -16.73
N TYR A 85 -3.68 -13.12 -17.66
CA TYR A 85 -4.76 -13.93 -18.22
C TYR A 85 -4.24 -15.23 -18.89
N SER A 86 -3.10 -15.15 -19.58
CA SER A 86 -2.43 -16.30 -20.19
C SER A 86 -1.94 -17.30 -19.14
N LEU A 87 -1.37 -16.83 -18.03
CA LEU A 87 -0.97 -17.66 -16.90
C LEU A 87 -2.16 -18.39 -16.27
N TRP A 88 -3.24 -17.68 -15.95
CA TRP A 88 -4.46 -18.28 -15.45
C TRP A 88 -5.03 -19.33 -16.39
N SER A 89 -5.04 -19.02 -17.70
CA SER A 89 -5.48 -19.96 -18.72
C SER A 89 -4.61 -21.23 -18.76
N LYS A 90 -3.28 -21.11 -18.61
CA LYS A 90 -2.36 -22.26 -18.53
C LYS A 90 -2.63 -23.09 -17.27
N CYS A 91 -2.79 -22.44 -16.12
CA CYS A 91 -3.18 -23.08 -14.85
C CYS A 91 -4.47 -23.91 -15.03
N ALA A 92 -5.54 -23.28 -15.51
CA ALA A 92 -6.83 -23.91 -15.71
C ALA A 92 -6.77 -25.08 -16.71
N LYS A 93 -6.15 -24.90 -17.88
CA LYS A 93 -5.97 -26.00 -18.86
C LYS A 93 -5.25 -27.19 -18.25
N SER A 94 -4.23 -26.93 -17.41
CA SER A 94 -3.42 -27.98 -16.83
C SER A 94 -4.19 -28.84 -15.83
N VAL A 95 -5.04 -28.24 -14.99
CA VAL A 95 -5.83 -28.97 -14.01
C VAL A 95 -7.05 -29.61 -14.67
N LEU A 96 -7.70 -28.95 -15.63
CA LEU A 96 -8.84 -29.52 -16.37
C LEU A 96 -8.45 -30.73 -17.24
N LYS A 97 -7.18 -30.81 -17.67
CA LYS A 97 -6.66 -32.01 -18.35
C LYS A 97 -6.69 -33.26 -17.45
N VAL A 98 -6.51 -33.08 -16.13
CA VAL A 98 -6.49 -34.17 -15.14
C VAL A 98 -7.87 -34.34 -14.50
N TYR A 99 -8.59 -33.25 -14.25
CA TYR A 99 -9.91 -33.22 -13.62
C TYR A 99 -10.89 -32.39 -14.46
N PRO A 100 -11.48 -32.94 -15.54
CA PRO A 100 -12.31 -32.17 -16.48
C PRO A 100 -13.54 -31.50 -15.86
N GLY A 101 -14.07 -32.04 -14.76
CA GLY A 101 -15.26 -31.51 -14.07
C GLY A 101 -14.97 -30.67 -12.83
N ILE A 102 -13.70 -30.43 -12.47
CA ILE A 102 -13.36 -29.72 -11.23
C ILE A 102 -13.82 -28.28 -11.28
N LYS A 103 -14.40 -27.78 -10.17
CA LYS A 103 -14.69 -26.36 -10.06
C LYS A 103 -13.40 -25.59 -9.74
N ILE A 104 -13.15 -24.54 -10.51
CA ILE A 104 -11.99 -23.66 -10.36
C ILE A 104 -12.40 -22.40 -9.60
N ILE A 105 -11.62 -22.06 -8.58
CA ILE A 105 -11.70 -20.80 -7.84
C ILE A 105 -10.43 -20.01 -8.14
N LEU A 106 -10.61 -18.79 -8.64
CA LEU A 106 -9.54 -17.87 -8.99
C LEU A 106 -9.57 -16.66 -8.03
N ASP A 107 -8.42 -16.25 -7.51
CA ASP A 107 -8.34 -14.99 -6.76
C ASP A 107 -8.49 -13.77 -7.69
N GLY A 108 -9.27 -12.81 -7.23
CA GLY A 108 -9.52 -11.54 -7.91
C GLY A 108 -10.89 -11.43 -8.59
N GLY A 109 -11.04 -10.42 -9.43
CA GLY A 109 -12.35 -10.02 -9.98
C GLY A 109 -12.62 -10.41 -11.44
N GLN A 110 -11.69 -11.10 -12.10
CA GLN A 110 -11.77 -11.34 -13.55
C GLN A 110 -11.84 -12.83 -13.85
N LYS A 111 -12.80 -13.24 -14.68
CA LYS A 111 -12.95 -14.64 -15.09
C LYS A 111 -12.06 -15.02 -16.27
N ILE A 112 -11.75 -16.31 -16.38
CA ILE A 112 -11.16 -16.91 -17.58
C ILE A 112 -12.27 -17.09 -18.62
N SER A 113 -12.26 -16.32 -19.70
CA SER A 113 -13.42 -16.15 -20.59
C SER A 113 -13.83 -17.41 -21.37
N TRP A 114 -12.89 -18.31 -21.65
CA TRP A 114 -13.18 -19.55 -22.37
C TRP A 114 -13.75 -20.66 -21.47
N ILE A 115 -13.76 -20.47 -20.14
CA ILE A 115 -14.35 -21.41 -19.19
C ILE A 115 -15.78 -20.95 -18.89
N LYS A 116 -16.75 -21.59 -19.57
CA LYS A 116 -18.16 -21.19 -19.52
C LYS A 116 -18.88 -21.59 -18.24
N SER A 117 -18.46 -22.67 -17.58
CA SER A 117 -19.08 -23.23 -16.38
C SER A 117 -18.03 -23.72 -15.38
N ASN A 118 -18.43 -23.96 -14.12
CA ASN A 118 -17.58 -24.47 -13.05
C ASN A 118 -16.31 -23.63 -12.77
N HIS A 119 -16.39 -22.32 -12.95
CA HIS A 119 -15.32 -21.38 -12.63
C HIS A 119 -15.87 -20.10 -11.98
N GLU A 120 -15.27 -19.71 -10.86
CA GLU A 120 -15.59 -18.47 -10.15
C GLU A 120 -14.32 -17.64 -9.92
N ALA A 121 -14.45 -16.33 -10.12
CA ALA A 121 -13.43 -15.35 -9.73
C ALA A 121 -13.97 -14.63 -8.49
N ILE A 122 -13.25 -14.75 -7.38
CA ILE A 122 -13.69 -14.24 -6.08
C ILE A 122 -12.60 -13.31 -5.56
N LYS A 123 -12.98 -12.09 -5.17
CA LYS A 123 -12.05 -11.16 -4.53
C LYS A 123 -11.62 -11.69 -3.16
N ASN A 124 -10.32 -11.72 -2.91
CA ASN A 124 -9.69 -12.23 -1.69
C ASN A 124 -10.11 -13.69 -1.44
N ALA A 125 -10.03 -14.50 -2.49
CA ALA A 125 -10.33 -15.93 -2.41
C ALA A 125 -9.25 -16.69 -1.65
N ASP A 126 -8.01 -16.20 -1.68
CA ASP A 126 -6.89 -16.68 -0.87
C ASP A 126 -7.20 -16.65 0.63
N GLY A 127 -7.97 -15.66 1.09
CA GLY A 127 -8.45 -15.59 2.48
C GLY A 127 -9.69 -16.42 2.80
N LYS A 128 -10.27 -17.12 1.82
CA LYS A 128 -11.56 -17.83 1.97
C LYS A 128 -11.49 -19.30 1.57
N TYR A 129 -10.53 -19.68 0.73
CA TYR A 129 -10.42 -21.01 0.16
C TYR A 129 -8.99 -21.52 0.30
N ASP A 130 -8.82 -22.61 1.04
CA ASP A 130 -7.51 -23.22 1.32
C ASP A 130 -6.72 -23.56 0.05
N ASN A 131 -7.40 -24.05 -1.00
CA ASN A 131 -6.77 -24.32 -2.29
C ASN A 131 -6.17 -23.07 -2.94
N VAL A 132 -6.82 -21.91 -2.77
CA VAL A 132 -6.34 -20.63 -3.31
C VAL A 132 -5.22 -20.07 -2.44
N SER A 133 -5.37 -20.14 -1.10
CA SER A 133 -4.29 -19.80 -0.16
C SER A 133 -3.02 -20.60 -0.43
N ALA A 134 -3.17 -21.91 -0.66
CA ALA A 134 -2.07 -22.81 -0.99
C ALA A 134 -1.41 -22.44 -2.34
N ALA A 135 -2.20 -22.12 -3.36
CA ALA A 135 -1.68 -21.62 -4.64
C ALA A 135 -0.92 -20.30 -4.48
N ALA A 136 -1.45 -19.35 -3.70
CA ALA A 136 -0.82 -18.07 -3.39
C ALA A 136 0.56 -18.25 -2.74
N ILE A 137 0.64 -19.10 -1.72
CA ILE A 137 1.88 -19.42 -1.01
C ILE A 137 2.91 -20.06 -1.94
N VAL A 138 2.49 -21.05 -2.74
CA VAL A 138 3.41 -21.75 -3.64
C VAL A 138 3.91 -20.79 -4.73
N ALA A 139 3.04 -19.96 -5.30
CA ALA A 139 3.43 -18.93 -6.27
C ALA A 139 4.42 -17.93 -5.64
N LYS A 140 4.14 -17.45 -4.42
CA LYS A 140 5.01 -16.50 -3.71
C LYS A 140 6.37 -17.09 -3.37
N ALA A 141 6.41 -18.30 -2.82
CA ALA A 141 7.65 -19.01 -2.48
C ALA A 141 8.53 -19.16 -3.72
N THR A 142 7.92 -19.58 -4.83
CA THR A 142 8.62 -19.79 -6.11
C THR A 142 9.13 -18.48 -6.70
N CYS A 143 8.31 -17.43 -6.69
CA CYS A 143 8.72 -16.11 -7.17
C CYS A 143 9.88 -15.55 -6.33
N ASP A 144 9.78 -15.63 -5.00
CA ASP A 144 10.82 -15.15 -4.09
C ASP A 144 12.15 -15.89 -4.25
N GLU A 145 12.08 -17.19 -4.52
CA GLU A 145 13.26 -18.00 -4.85
C GLU A 145 13.90 -17.56 -6.16
N LYS A 146 13.09 -17.37 -7.20
CA LYS A 146 13.59 -16.88 -8.49
C LYS A 146 14.23 -15.50 -8.38
N MET A 147 13.64 -14.59 -7.60
CA MET A 147 14.23 -13.27 -7.38
C MET A 147 15.54 -13.34 -6.59
N ARG A 148 15.73 -14.32 -5.69
CA ARG A 148 17.02 -14.55 -5.03
C ARG A 148 18.08 -15.06 -6.01
N GLU A 149 17.72 -15.95 -6.94
CA GLU A 149 18.63 -16.40 -8.00
C GLU A 149 19.04 -15.24 -8.90
N ILE A 150 18.06 -14.46 -9.37
CA ILE A 150 18.28 -13.27 -10.21
C ILE A 150 19.16 -12.25 -9.48
N SER A 151 18.97 -12.05 -8.18
CA SER A 151 19.79 -11.14 -7.37
C SER A 151 21.27 -11.53 -7.32
N LYS A 152 21.61 -12.80 -7.50
CA LYS A 152 23.02 -13.24 -7.57
C LYS A 152 23.65 -12.86 -8.91
N LEU A 153 22.86 -12.85 -9.98
CA LEU A 153 23.29 -12.49 -11.33
C LEU A 153 23.41 -10.97 -11.50
N TYR A 154 22.55 -10.21 -10.83
CA TYR A 154 22.51 -8.75 -10.89
C TYR A 154 22.48 -8.15 -9.46
N PRO A 155 23.62 -8.19 -8.75
CA PRO A 155 23.71 -7.76 -7.35
C PRO A 155 23.39 -6.27 -7.14
N GLU A 156 23.57 -5.43 -8.16
CA GLU A 156 23.37 -3.99 -8.13
C GLU A 156 21.91 -3.56 -7.87
N TYR A 157 20.92 -4.43 -8.12
CA TYR A 157 19.51 -4.11 -7.96
C TYR A 157 18.87 -4.66 -6.67
N ASP A 158 19.57 -5.44 -5.84
CA ASP A 158 19.05 -6.03 -4.58
C ASP A 158 17.67 -6.74 -4.73
N PHE A 159 17.53 -7.52 -5.80
CA PHE A 159 16.29 -8.26 -6.10
C PHE A 159 15.89 -9.24 -5.00
N ALA A 160 16.85 -9.74 -4.23
CA ALA A 160 16.61 -10.61 -3.08
C ALA A 160 15.75 -9.92 -2.02
N LYS A 161 15.86 -8.59 -1.87
CA LYS A 161 15.08 -7.83 -0.90
C LYS A 161 13.81 -7.23 -1.51
N ASN A 162 13.93 -6.53 -2.65
CA ASN A 162 12.81 -5.80 -3.22
C ASN A 162 11.87 -6.65 -4.10
N LYS A 163 12.24 -7.88 -4.45
CA LYS A 163 11.44 -8.81 -5.27
C LYS A 163 11.00 -8.25 -6.63
N GLY A 164 11.73 -7.29 -7.17
CA GLY A 164 11.43 -6.62 -8.43
C GLY A 164 10.34 -5.55 -8.33
N TYR A 165 9.87 -5.19 -7.13
CA TYR A 165 8.91 -4.09 -6.95
C TYR A 165 9.58 -2.71 -7.17
N PRO A 166 8.84 -1.69 -7.65
CA PRO A 166 9.37 -0.35 -7.89
C PRO A 166 9.55 0.45 -6.60
N VAL A 167 10.34 -0.08 -5.66
CA VAL A 167 10.73 0.63 -4.43
C VAL A 167 11.86 1.61 -4.72
N LYS A 168 12.02 2.63 -3.88
CA LYS A 168 13.00 3.70 -4.08
C LYS A 168 14.42 3.18 -4.34
N GLU A 169 14.87 2.22 -3.54
CA GLU A 169 16.22 1.63 -3.69
C GLU A 169 16.41 0.98 -5.06
N HIS A 170 15.37 0.32 -5.57
CA HIS A 170 15.38 -0.33 -6.87
C HIS A 170 15.38 0.69 -8.02
N LEU A 171 14.55 1.74 -7.93
CA LEU A 171 14.53 2.81 -8.93
C LEU A 171 15.86 3.60 -8.97
N LEU A 172 16.49 3.83 -7.81
CA LEU A 172 17.83 4.42 -7.75
C LEU A 172 18.90 3.52 -8.38
N ALA A 173 18.82 2.20 -8.17
CA ALA A 173 19.71 1.26 -8.83
C ALA A 173 19.54 1.31 -10.35
N ILE A 174 18.30 1.36 -10.84
CA ILE A 174 18.03 1.52 -12.28
C ILE A 174 18.57 2.85 -12.82
N LYS A 175 18.39 3.97 -12.11
CA LYS A 175 18.95 5.27 -12.52
C LYS A 175 20.48 5.25 -12.61
N LYS A 176 21.15 4.48 -11.74
CA LYS A 176 22.61 4.39 -11.67
C LYS A 176 23.20 3.39 -12.67
N HIS A 177 22.56 2.24 -12.84
CA HIS A 177 23.11 1.08 -13.55
C HIS A 177 22.39 0.76 -14.87
N GLY A 178 21.29 1.45 -15.16
CA GLY A 178 20.42 1.15 -16.31
C GLY A 178 19.45 0.00 -16.02
N LEU A 179 18.72 -0.42 -17.06
CA LEU A 179 17.88 -1.61 -17.00
C LEU A 179 18.72 -2.86 -17.32
N CYS A 180 18.58 -3.92 -16.53
CA CYS A 180 19.06 -5.26 -16.87
C CYS A 180 18.01 -6.11 -17.60
N PRO A 181 18.38 -7.25 -18.23
CA PRO A 181 17.47 -8.14 -18.96
C PRO A 181 16.27 -8.68 -18.16
N GLU A 182 16.35 -8.66 -16.83
CA GLU A 182 15.26 -9.10 -15.96
C GLU A 182 14.20 -8.02 -15.73
N HIS A 183 14.40 -6.79 -16.21
CA HIS A 183 13.41 -5.73 -16.13
C HIS A 183 12.34 -5.86 -17.21
N ARG A 184 11.10 -5.54 -16.81
CA ARG A 184 9.97 -5.28 -17.71
C ARG A 184 10.07 -3.83 -18.14
N SER A 185 10.82 -3.57 -19.20
CA SER A 185 11.23 -2.25 -19.69
C SER A 185 10.08 -1.23 -19.72
N LYS A 186 8.89 -1.61 -20.20
CA LYS A 186 7.73 -0.71 -20.26
C LYS A 186 7.26 -0.30 -18.88
N MET A 187 7.19 -1.26 -17.94
CA MET A 187 6.76 -1.00 -16.57
C MET A 187 7.81 -0.24 -15.76
N ALA A 188 9.10 -0.57 -15.96
CA ALA A 188 10.22 0.10 -15.31
C ALA A 188 10.33 1.56 -15.76
N ASN A 189 10.26 1.85 -17.06
CA ASN A 189 10.27 3.21 -17.59
C ASN A 189 9.08 4.02 -17.08
N TYR A 190 7.87 3.45 -17.09
CA TYR A 190 6.70 4.10 -16.52
C TYR A 190 6.87 4.45 -15.03
N ALA A 191 7.50 3.57 -14.25
CA ALA A 191 7.79 3.82 -12.84
C ALA A 191 8.82 4.96 -12.65
N LEU A 192 9.87 5.01 -13.48
CA LEU A 192 10.87 6.07 -13.47
C LEU A 192 10.28 7.43 -13.85
N GLU A 193 9.45 7.48 -14.90
CA GLU A 193 8.78 8.72 -15.35
C GLU A 193 7.86 9.32 -14.28
N LYS A 194 7.17 8.45 -13.52
CA LYS A 194 6.36 8.88 -12.38
C LYS A 194 7.19 9.48 -11.26
N GLU A 195 8.37 8.93 -10.98
CA GLU A 195 9.30 9.49 -9.99
C GLU A 195 9.87 10.84 -10.47
N ILE A 196 10.18 11.00 -11.76
CA ILE A 196 10.75 12.24 -12.34
C ILE A 196 9.76 13.42 -12.28
N LYS A 197 8.46 13.19 -12.47
CA LYS A 197 7.43 14.23 -12.33
C LYS A 197 7.22 14.72 -10.90
N GLU A 198 7.74 14.00 -9.90
CA GLU A 198 7.59 14.34 -8.49
C GLU A 198 8.77 15.16 -7.93
N ASP A 199 9.86 15.32 -8.71
CA ASP A 199 11.13 15.91 -8.24
C ASP A 199 11.49 17.30 -8.81
N SER A 200 10.66 17.93 -9.67
CA SER A 200 11.00 19.22 -10.29
C SER A 200 9.94 20.32 -10.12
N ILE A 201 10.27 21.36 -9.32
CA ILE A 201 9.65 22.69 -9.39
C ILE A 201 10.79 23.69 -9.62
N ASN A 202 10.78 24.38 -10.76
CA ASN A 202 11.72 25.46 -11.06
C ASN A 202 11.20 26.75 -10.42
N LEU A 203 11.82 27.20 -9.33
CA LEU A 203 11.58 28.52 -8.73
C LEU A 203 12.87 29.35 -8.80
N THR A 204 12.71 30.64 -9.08
CA THR A 204 13.78 31.64 -9.05
C THR A 204 14.15 32.02 -7.60
N LEU A 205 15.33 32.61 -7.41
CA LEU A 205 15.86 32.98 -6.09
C LEU A 205 14.96 34.01 -5.37
N GLU A 206 14.34 34.90 -6.14
CA GLU A 206 13.38 35.91 -5.67
C GLU A 206 12.05 35.27 -5.25
N GLU A 207 11.59 34.25 -5.97
CA GLU A 207 10.42 33.46 -5.57
C GLU A 207 10.69 32.69 -4.27
N ILE A 208 11.89 32.12 -4.11
CA ILE A 208 12.31 31.44 -2.87
C ILE A 208 12.32 32.41 -1.68
N GLN A 209 12.79 33.64 -1.86
CA GLN A 209 12.82 34.65 -0.79
C GLN A 209 11.42 35.13 -0.39
N ASN A 210 10.54 35.33 -1.37
CA ASN A 210 9.14 35.70 -1.10
C ASN A 210 8.37 34.57 -0.40
N VAL A 211 8.68 33.32 -0.73
CA VAL A 211 8.18 32.12 -0.05
C VAL A 211 8.58 32.12 1.42
N LEU A 212 9.87 32.33 1.71
CA LEU A 212 10.40 32.32 3.08
C LEU A 212 9.86 33.48 3.92
N LYS A 213 9.74 34.69 3.35
CA LYS A 213 9.10 35.85 4.00
C LYS A 213 7.63 35.61 4.39
N SER A 214 6.92 34.75 3.65
CA SER A 214 5.52 34.43 3.94
C SER A 214 5.31 33.32 4.98
N ILE A 215 6.40 32.64 5.38
CA ILE A 215 6.37 31.50 6.32
C ILE A 215 6.69 31.94 7.75
N ILE A 216 7.49 32.99 7.92
CA ILE A 216 7.98 33.46 9.23
C ILE A 216 7.74 34.97 9.29
N ASP A 217 6.84 35.42 10.18
CA ASP A 217 6.64 36.84 10.53
C ASP A 217 7.83 37.38 11.34
N ILE A 218 9.06 37.23 10.84
CA ILE A 218 10.27 37.82 11.41
C ILE A 218 11.10 38.35 10.25
N VAL A 219 11.30 39.68 10.26
CA VAL A 219 12.32 40.36 9.46
C VAL A 219 13.68 39.85 9.94
N TRP A 220 14.45 39.21 9.05
CA TRP A 220 15.85 38.87 9.33
C TRP A 220 16.78 39.90 8.69
N ASP A 221 17.52 40.61 9.52
CA ASP A 221 18.85 41.12 9.16
C ASP A 221 19.84 39.94 9.26
N GLU A 222 20.56 39.74 8.16
CA GLU A 222 21.74 38.88 7.91
C GLU A 222 21.72 37.37 8.28
N PRO A 223 22.10 36.46 7.34
CA PRO A 223 21.90 35.03 7.48
C PRO A 223 23.19 34.29 7.89
N GLU A 224 23.53 34.24 9.17
CA GLU A 224 24.72 33.46 9.57
C GLU A 224 24.43 32.01 9.98
N TYR A 225 23.31 31.64 10.59
CA TYR A 225 23.13 30.24 11.03
C TYR A 225 21.69 29.75 10.99
N VAL A 226 21.32 29.03 9.93
CA VAL A 226 20.24 28.04 9.97
C VAL A 226 20.89 26.67 9.87
N SER A 227 21.05 26.01 11.03
CA SER A 227 21.68 24.70 11.15
C SER A 227 20.69 23.54 11.20
N GLU A 228 19.39 23.79 11.36
CA GLU A 228 18.41 22.70 11.51
C GLU A 228 17.08 22.96 10.79
N TRP A 229 16.40 21.85 10.55
CA TRP A 229 15.25 21.63 9.70
C TRP A 229 14.06 22.56 10.01
N GLU A 230 13.72 23.47 9.10
CA GLU A 230 12.48 24.25 9.20
C GLU A 230 11.46 23.78 8.15
N SER A 231 10.27 23.42 8.64
CA SER A 231 9.09 23.08 7.86
C SER A 231 8.09 24.22 7.92
N GLY A 232 7.51 24.58 6.76
CA GLY A 232 6.64 25.75 6.66
C GLY A 232 5.49 25.56 5.69
N PHE A 233 4.55 26.52 5.69
CA PHE A 233 3.34 26.49 4.88
C PHE A 233 3.39 27.58 3.81
N LEU A 234 3.34 27.19 2.54
CA LEU A 234 3.45 28.11 1.41
C LEU A 234 2.31 27.91 0.41
N LYS A 235 1.57 28.97 0.09
CA LYS A 235 0.49 28.97 -0.93
C LYS A 235 -0.45 27.74 -0.82
N GLY A 236 -0.84 27.40 0.41
CA GLY A 236 -1.72 26.25 0.67
C GLY A 236 -1.02 24.88 0.67
N GLN A 237 0.32 24.81 0.69
CA GLN A 237 1.09 23.57 0.59
C GLN A 237 2.20 23.51 1.64
N TYR A 238 2.38 22.34 2.24
CA TYR A 238 3.49 22.09 3.15
C TYR A 238 4.80 21.96 2.34
N VAL A 239 5.83 22.70 2.72
CA VAL A 239 7.13 22.67 2.05
C VAL A 239 8.25 22.42 3.05
N LYS A 240 9.28 21.74 2.58
CA LYS A 240 10.48 21.47 3.38
C LYS A 240 11.69 22.10 2.72
N VAL A 241 12.41 22.92 3.45
CA VAL A 241 13.61 23.62 2.96
C VAL A 241 14.85 22.98 3.56
N VAL A 242 15.85 22.68 2.73
CA VAL A 242 17.11 22.04 3.15
C VAL A 242 18.30 22.81 2.61
N LYS A 243 19.22 23.21 3.49
CA LYS A 243 20.52 23.80 3.10
C LYS A 243 21.42 22.71 2.53
N LYS A 244 21.83 22.84 1.26
CA LYS A 244 22.69 21.85 0.58
C LYS A 244 24.18 22.11 0.83
N GLY A 245 24.58 23.38 0.92
CA GLY A 245 25.99 23.78 1.13
C GLY A 245 26.29 25.20 0.64
N ILE A 246 27.54 25.63 0.79
CA ILE A 246 28.05 26.92 0.33
C ILE A 246 28.81 26.69 -0.98
N MET A 247 28.43 27.40 -2.04
CA MET A 247 29.11 27.35 -3.34
C MET A 247 30.48 28.03 -3.26
N PRO A 248 31.43 27.73 -4.17
CA PRO A 248 32.75 28.37 -4.20
C PRO A 248 32.72 29.91 -4.30
N SER A 249 31.59 30.47 -4.75
CA SER A 249 31.31 31.92 -4.82
C SER A 249 30.83 32.54 -3.49
N GLY A 250 30.79 31.78 -2.40
CA GLY A 250 30.27 32.22 -1.09
C GLY A 250 28.74 32.21 -0.97
N LYS A 251 28.00 31.90 -2.06
CA LYS A 251 26.53 31.84 -2.05
C LYS A 251 26.03 30.51 -1.47
N VAL A 252 24.99 30.56 -0.64
CA VAL A 252 24.36 29.37 -0.04
C VAL A 252 23.32 28.76 -0.99
N GLN A 253 23.38 27.44 -1.20
CA GLN A 253 22.43 26.70 -2.04
C GLN A 253 21.38 25.98 -1.18
N TYR A 254 20.09 26.18 -1.48
CA TYR A 254 18.95 25.55 -0.80
C TYR A 254 18.17 24.64 -1.76
N TYR A 255 17.53 23.61 -1.20
CA TYR A 255 16.47 22.82 -1.84
C TYR A 255 15.13 23.15 -1.20
N ILE A 256 14.11 23.40 -2.01
CA ILE A 256 12.71 23.41 -1.57
C ILE A 256 12.06 22.16 -2.15
N CYS A 257 11.71 21.21 -1.28
CA CYS A 257 10.89 20.08 -1.66
C CYS A 257 9.44 20.39 -1.34
N LYS A 258 8.55 20.23 -2.33
CA LYS A 258 7.12 20.12 -2.06
C LYS A 258 6.93 18.91 -1.15
N ALA A 259 6.43 19.12 0.06
CA ALA A 259 6.08 17.96 0.87
C ALA A 259 4.89 17.31 0.17
N LYS A 260 5.07 16.07 -0.32
CA LYS A 260 3.95 15.32 -0.89
C LYS A 260 2.81 15.29 0.13
N LYS A 261 1.58 15.10 -0.35
CA LYS A 261 0.41 14.61 0.42
C LYS A 261 0.71 13.32 1.22
N GLU A 262 1.90 12.74 1.05
CA GLU A 262 2.52 11.64 1.78
C GLU A 262 3.73 12.14 2.59
N ILE A 263 3.50 12.79 3.73
CA ILE A 263 4.57 13.00 4.72
C ILE A 263 4.60 11.74 5.63
N LEU A 264 5.83 11.25 5.92
CA LEU A 264 6.20 10.13 6.81
C LEU A 264 6.41 8.71 6.24
N ALA A 265 7.18 8.59 5.15
CA ALA A 265 7.87 7.31 4.88
C ALA A 265 9.33 7.25 5.39
N ARG A 266 9.88 8.32 5.99
CA ARG A 266 11.34 8.42 6.20
C ARG A 266 11.88 8.32 7.63
N LYS A 267 11.08 8.01 8.67
CA LYS A 267 11.63 7.82 10.03
C LYS A 267 11.20 6.58 10.83
N ASN A 268 10.43 5.64 10.27
CA ASN A 268 10.11 4.40 10.98
C ASN A 268 10.93 3.19 10.48
N ARG A 269 12.25 3.27 10.61
CA ARG A 269 13.05 2.06 10.84
C ARG A 269 13.09 1.85 12.35
N GLY A 270 12.16 1.06 12.85
CA GLY A 270 12.18 0.61 14.24
C GLY A 270 10.86 0.87 14.96
N HIS A 271 9.93 -0.08 14.85
CA HIS A 271 9.39 -0.77 16.00
C HIS A 271 8.65 -2.01 15.51
N GLN A 272 9.26 -3.17 15.77
CA GLN A 272 8.56 -4.45 15.76
C GLN A 272 7.66 -4.47 17.00
N SER A 273 6.36 -4.27 16.84
CA SER A 273 5.39 -4.65 17.86
C SER A 273 4.21 -5.36 17.21
N ARG A 274 3.90 -6.52 17.77
CA ARG A 274 3.05 -7.59 17.25
C ARG A 274 1.62 -7.11 16.96
N GLY A 275 1.04 -7.65 15.87
CA GLY A 275 -0.41 -7.75 15.66
C GLY A 275 -1.05 -6.59 14.91
N GLY A 276 -1.10 -6.68 13.58
CA GLY A 276 -2.11 -6.01 12.74
C GLY A 276 -1.61 -5.56 11.35
N CYS A 277 -2.50 -5.70 10.36
CA CYS A 277 -2.24 -5.42 8.95
C CYS A 277 -2.06 -3.92 8.67
N SER A 278 -0.86 -3.50 8.27
CA SER A 278 -0.65 -2.43 7.28
C SER A 278 0.83 -2.35 6.91
N CYS A 279 1.22 -2.96 5.79
CA CYS A 279 2.52 -2.76 5.17
C CYS A 279 2.52 -1.43 4.40
N GLY A 280 3.15 -0.38 4.94
CA GLY A 280 3.68 0.74 4.16
C GLY A 280 2.71 1.64 3.37
N THR A 281 1.38 1.47 3.44
CA THR A 281 0.44 2.39 2.79
C THR A 281 0.40 3.72 3.55
N PRO A 282 0.69 4.87 2.90
CA PRO A 282 0.68 6.17 3.57
C PRO A 282 -0.76 6.57 3.95
N ALA A 283 -0.90 7.30 5.05
CA ALA A 283 -2.14 8.00 5.36
C ALA A 283 -2.26 9.26 4.50
N HIS A 284 -3.48 9.57 4.06
CA HIS A 284 -3.76 10.77 3.25
C HIS A 284 -4.02 11.96 4.17
N VAL A 285 -3.43 13.12 3.89
CA VAL A 285 -3.71 14.35 4.64
C VAL A 285 -4.47 15.33 3.75
N ALA A 286 -5.70 15.63 4.14
CA ALA A 286 -6.52 16.66 3.55
C ALA A 286 -6.45 17.93 4.40
N ILE A 287 -6.16 19.06 3.75
CA ILE A 287 -5.99 20.36 4.41
C ILE A 287 -6.96 21.34 3.75
N PRO A 288 -7.77 22.09 4.52
CA PRO A 288 -8.73 23.01 3.98
C PRO A 288 -8.04 24.29 3.49
N ALA A 289 -8.75 25.07 2.65
CA ALA A 289 -8.26 26.40 2.25
C ALA A 289 -8.19 27.37 3.45
N GLU A 290 -9.05 27.18 4.44
CA GLU A 290 -9.13 27.96 5.67
C GLU A 290 -9.34 27.02 6.86
N ILE A 291 -8.52 27.17 7.92
CA ILE A 291 -8.63 26.36 9.14
C ILE A 291 -9.60 27.04 10.11
N LYS A 292 -10.80 26.47 10.23
CA LYS A 292 -11.86 26.86 11.16
C LYS A 292 -11.86 26.00 12.43
N ASP A 293 -11.54 24.72 12.30
CA ASP A 293 -11.36 23.79 13.41
C ASP A 293 -9.89 23.39 13.53
N ARG A 294 -9.29 23.66 14.69
CA ARG A 294 -7.88 23.39 14.97
C ARG A 294 -7.61 21.96 15.43
N ARG A 295 -8.66 21.16 15.66
CA ARG A 295 -8.53 19.73 15.96
C ARG A 295 -8.18 18.97 14.69
N ILE A 296 -7.46 17.87 14.85
CA ILE A 296 -7.17 16.99 13.71
C ILE A 296 -8.23 15.90 13.64
N TRP A 297 -8.83 15.73 12.48
CA TRP A 297 -9.86 14.72 12.26
C TRP A 297 -9.27 13.48 11.62
N ILE A 298 -9.84 12.31 11.90
CA ILE A 298 -9.46 11.03 11.28
C ILE A 298 -10.70 10.40 10.66
N THR A 299 -10.61 9.95 9.41
CA THR A 299 -11.68 9.19 8.74
C THR A 299 -11.09 8.08 7.85
N GLU A 300 -11.93 7.20 7.32
CA GLU A 300 -11.55 6.23 6.28
C GLU A 300 -11.70 6.81 4.87
N GLY A 301 -10.79 6.47 3.97
CA GLY A 301 -10.80 6.89 2.57
C GLY A 301 -10.15 8.26 2.33
N PRO A 302 -9.21 8.37 1.36
CA PRO A 302 -8.64 9.65 0.95
C PRO A 302 -9.67 10.66 0.44
N LEU A 303 -10.65 10.20 -0.36
CA LEU A 303 -11.70 11.06 -0.92
C LEU A 303 -12.61 11.63 0.17
N LYS A 304 -12.99 10.80 1.16
CA LYS A 304 -13.81 11.26 2.29
C LYS A 304 -13.08 12.32 3.09
N ALA A 305 -11.78 12.13 3.33
CA ALA A 305 -10.94 13.11 4.00
C ALA A 305 -10.89 14.46 3.24
N ASP A 306 -10.74 14.45 1.92
CA ASP A 306 -10.74 15.67 1.10
C ASP A 306 -12.09 16.41 1.20
N ILE A 307 -13.22 15.69 1.12
CA ILE A 307 -14.56 16.28 1.26
C ILE A 307 -14.78 16.81 2.68
N ALA A 308 -14.54 15.98 3.70
CA ALA A 308 -14.73 16.35 5.09
C ALA A 308 -13.88 17.57 5.48
N SER A 309 -12.64 17.64 5.01
CA SER A 309 -11.74 18.77 5.30
C SER A 309 -12.29 20.07 4.74
N LYS A 310 -12.80 20.06 3.51
CA LYS A 310 -13.44 21.22 2.88
C LYS A 310 -14.65 21.71 3.67
N HIS A 311 -15.52 20.81 4.12
CA HIS A 311 -16.75 21.18 4.83
C HIS A 311 -16.51 21.61 6.28
N LEU A 312 -15.62 20.91 7.00
CA LEU A 312 -15.32 21.21 8.39
C LEU A 312 -14.41 22.44 8.55
N GLY A 313 -13.63 22.78 7.52
CA GLY A 313 -12.50 23.69 7.68
C GLY A 313 -11.47 23.11 8.66
N ALA A 314 -11.25 21.80 8.64
CA ALA A 314 -10.34 21.10 9.55
C ALA A 314 -9.31 20.28 8.77
N VAL A 315 -8.14 20.03 9.37
CA VAL A 315 -7.20 19.05 8.84
C VAL A 315 -7.78 17.66 9.07
N VAL A 316 -7.94 16.86 8.00
CA VAL A 316 -8.50 15.50 8.08
C VAL A 316 -7.49 14.50 7.55
N VAL A 317 -7.19 13.47 8.34
CA VAL A 317 -6.29 12.38 7.97
C VAL A 317 -7.13 11.16 7.56
N GLY A 318 -7.04 10.77 6.30
CA GLY A 318 -7.71 9.61 5.72
C GLY A 318 -6.85 8.33 5.82
N ALA A 319 -7.28 7.36 6.62
CA ALA A 319 -6.77 5.99 6.54
C ALA A 319 -7.29 5.31 5.26
N LEU A 320 -6.59 4.31 4.71
CA LEU A 320 -7.08 3.61 3.51
C LEU A 320 -8.44 2.92 3.76
N SER A 321 -8.62 2.39 4.96
CA SER A 321 -9.85 1.86 5.51
C SER A 321 -9.88 2.09 7.02
N ALA A 322 -11.05 1.97 7.65
CA ALA A 322 -11.19 2.07 9.09
C ALA A 322 -10.22 1.14 9.85
N CYS A 323 -9.94 -0.06 9.31
CA CYS A 323 -9.04 -1.04 9.92
C CYS A 323 -7.54 -0.80 9.65
N THR A 324 -7.17 0.14 8.78
CA THR A 324 -5.77 0.46 8.41
C THR A 324 -5.31 1.82 8.97
N TRP A 325 -5.68 2.12 10.22
CA TRP A 325 -5.37 3.40 10.87
C TRP A 325 -3.93 3.56 11.37
N ARG A 326 -3.12 2.49 11.48
CA ARG A 326 -1.76 2.59 12.07
C ARG A 326 -0.85 3.63 11.41
N PRO A 327 -0.84 3.81 10.07
CA PRO A 327 -0.07 4.88 9.42
C PRO A 327 -0.51 6.30 9.80
N VAL A 328 -1.71 6.48 10.37
CA VAL A 328 -2.23 7.79 10.80
C VAL A 328 -1.48 8.31 12.04
N ILE A 329 -1.06 7.43 12.95
CA ILE A 329 -0.41 7.79 14.22
C ILE A 329 0.86 8.66 14.04
N PRO A 330 1.85 8.27 13.22
CA PRO A 330 3.00 9.13 13.01
C PRO A 330 2.64 10.47 12.35
N VAL A 331 1.61 10.49 11.49
CA VAL A 331 1.14 11.70 10.78
C VAL A 331 0.56 12.71 11.76
N ILE A 332 -0.35 12.30 12.63
CA ILE A 332 -0.95 13.20 13.63
C ILE A 332 0.10 13.73 14.64
N GLN A 333 1.14 12.95 14.93
CA GLN A 333 2.23 13.39 15.81
C GLN A 333 3.08 14.47 15.14
N GLU A 334 3.44 14.30 13.86
CA GLU A 334 4.18 15.33 13.11
C GLU A 334 3.35 16.58 12.87
N LEU A 335 2.03 16.45 12.71
CA LEU A 335 1.10 17.58 12.68
C LEU A 335 0.95 18.28 14.04
N GLY A 336 1.58 17.77 15.11
CA GLY A 336 1.54 18.38 16.44
C GLY A 336 0.14 18.36 17.07
N ALA A 337 -0.68 17.34 16.77
CA ALA A 337 -2.03 17.23 17.30
C ALA A 337 -2.02 17.30 18.83
N LYS A 338 -2.92 18.10 19.40
CA LYS A 338 -3.25 18.07 20.84
C LYS A 338 -4.58 17.40 21.11
N GLU A 339 -5.51 17.55 20.16
CA GLU A 339 -6.82 16.92 20.17
C GLU A 339 -7.12 16.31 18.79
N VAL A 340 -7.69 15.11 18.82
CA VAL A 340 -8.06 14.34 17.64
C VAL A 340 -9.54 13.97 17.69
N VAL A 341 -10.25 14.15 16.58
CA VAL A 341 -11.64 13.71 16.39
C VAL A 341 -11.66 12.49 15.48
N ILE A 342 -12.17 11.36 15.97
CA ILE A 342 -12.32 10.14 15.17
C ILE A 342 -13.72 10.14 14.54
N ALA A 343 -13.77 10.11 13.22
CA ALA A 343 -14.98 10.07 12.40
C ALA A 343 -14.97 8.85 11.48
N LEU A 344 -15.19 7.68 12.07
CA LEU A 344 -15.34 6.41 11.35
C LEU A 344 -16.82 6.06 11.20
N GLU A 345 -17.22 5.63 10.01
CA GLU A 345 -18.57 5.10 9.77
C GLU A 345 -18.76 3.70 10.38
N ASP A 346 -20.01 3.27 10.54
CA ASP A 346 -20.37 1.88 10.92
C ASP A 346 -19.74 1.32 12.21
N VAL A 347 -19.27 2.18 13.13
CA VAL A 347 -18.68 1.73 14.40
C VAL A 347 -19.67 0.88 15.23
N GLU A 348 -20.97 1.15 15.12
CA GLU A 348 -22.05 0.48 15.87
C GLU A 348 -22.57 -0.78 15.16
N THR A 349 -22.43 -0.83 13.84
CA THR A 349 -23.04 -1.84 12.96
C THR A 349 -22.02 -2.88 12.48
N ASN A 350 -20.74 -2.53 12.43
CA ASN A 350 -19.65 -3.37 11.95
C ASN A 350 -18.63 -3.68 13.08
N PRO A 351 -18.56 -4.95 13.55
CA PRO A 351 -17.64 -5.36 14.62
C PRO A 351 -16.16 -5.12 14.32
N GLU A 352 -15.74 -5.14 13.05
CA GLU A 352 -14.35 -4.89 12.67
C GLU A 352 -14.01 -3.41 12.81
N VAL A 353 -14.92 -2.54 12.39
CA VAL A 353 -14.77 -1.08 12.53
C VAL A 353 -14.85 -0.66 13.99
N ALA A 354 -15.74 -1.28 14.78
CA ALA A 354 -15.79 -1.10 16.23
C ALA A 354 -14.44 -1.41 16.90
N ARG A 355 -13.84 -2.55 16.53
CA ARG A 355 -12.52 -2.95 17.05
C ARG A 355 -11.43 -1.98 16.59
N ALA A 356 -11.47 -1.55 15.33
CA ALA A 356 -10.51 -0.59 14.80
C ALA A 356 -10.59 0.76 15.52
N TYR A 357 -11.81 1.28 15.75
CA TYR A 357 -12.06 2.49 16.53
C TYR A 357 -11.51 2.39 17.95
N LEU A 358 -11.82 1.31 18.68
CA LEU A 358 -11.35 1.11 20.06
C LEU A 358 -9.82 1.06 20.14
N THR A 359 -9.19 0.33 19.21
CA THR A 359 -7.73 0.18 19.19
C THR A 359 -7.03 1.48 18.80
N LEU A 360 -7.56 2.22 17.81
CA LEU A 360 -7.08 3.56 17.45
C LEU A 360 -7.19 4.51 18.65
N LYS A 361 -8.35 4.57 19.30
CA LYS A 361 -8.59 5.42 20.48
C LYS A 361 -7.58 5.16 21.60
N VAL A 362 -7.33 3.89 21.93
CA VAL A 362 -6.34 3.52 22.96
C VAL A 362 -4.95 3.99 22.57
N GLU A 363 -4.58 3.82 21.30
CA GLU A 363 -3.24 4.22 20.83
C GLU A 363 -3.06 5.74 20.83
N LEU A 364 -4.07 6.51 20.40
CA LEU A 364 -4.06 7.96 20.48
C LEU A 364 -3.87 8.46 21.91
N LYS A 365 -4.57 7.85 22.88
CA LYS A 365 -4.43 8.19 24.29
C LYS A 365 -3.04 7.87 24.85
N LYS A 366 -2.40 6.77 24.42
CA LYS A 366 -1.01 6.47 24.81
C LYS A 366 -0.03 7.53 24.35
N HIS A 367 -0.34 8.22 23.25
CA HIS A 367 0.45 9.35 22.74
C HIS A 367 0.06 10.69 23.38
N GLY A 368 -0.74 10.70 24.45
CA GLY A 368 -1.10 11.91 25.19
C GLY A 368 -2.13 12.81 24.49
N LEU A 369 -2.81 12.31 23.47
CA LEU A 369 -3.79 13.08 22.70
C LEU A 369 -5.15 13.09 23.39
N ALA A 370 -5.81 14.25 23.42
CA ALA A 370 -7.23 14.30 23.74
C ALA A 370 -8.03 13.69 22.58
N VAL A 371 -8.93 12.75 22.88
CA VAL A 371 -9.70 12.03 21.86
C VAL A 371 -11.17 12.35 21.98
N SER A 372 -11.74 12.75 20.85
CA SER A 372 -13.15 12.99 20.67
C SER A 372 -13.68 12.08 19.55
N ARG A 373 -14.98 11.81 19.56
CA ARG A 373 -15.68 10.99 18.59
C ARG A 373 -16.71 11.84 17.87
N ALA A 374 -16.73 11.76 16.53
CA ALA A 374 -17.79 12.32 15.72
C ALA A 374 -18.92 11.29 15.53
N VAL A 375 -20.17 11.75 15.62
CA VAL A 375 -21.39 10.95 15.41
C VAL A 375 -22.39 11.77 14.59
N TRP A 376 -23.06 11.13 13.64
CA TRP A 376 -24.12 11.71 12.81
C TRP A 376 -25.26 10.69 12.63
N ASP A 377 -26.45 11.15 12.28
CA ASP A 377 -27.69 10.37 12.36
C ASP A 377 -27.95 9.42 11.15
N GLU A 378 -27.00 9.27 10.21
CA GLU A 378 -27.13 8.43 9.00
C GLU A 378 -26.07 7.32 8.89
N LYS A 379 -26.42 6.20 8.22
CA LYS A 379 -25.51 5.06 7.91
C LYS A 379 -24.58 5.31 6.71
N LYS A 380 -24.27 6.56 6.42
CA LYS A 380 -23.38 6.95 5.31
C LYS A 380 -22.07 7.51 5.87
N GLY A 381 -21.08 7.71 5.00
CA GLY A 381 -19.79 8.29 5.38
C GLY A 381 -19.92 9.73 5.89
N ILE A 382 -18.91 10.20 6.63
CA ILE A 382 -18.86 11.59 7.09
C ILE A 382 -18.88 12.60 5.93
N ASP A 383 -18.35 12.22 4.77
CA ASP A 383 -18.37 13.01 3.55
C ASP A 383 -19.79 13.23 3.03
N ASP A 384 -20.61 12.18 2.99
CA ASP A 384 -22.02 12.28 2.61
C ASP A 384 -22.81 13.14 3.62
N ALA A 385 -22.59 12.93 4.92
CA ALA A 385 -23.28 13.67 5.97
C ALA A 385 -22.97 15.18 5.88
N LEU A 386 -21.70 15.54 5.69
CA LEU A 386 -21.27 16.92 5.55
C LEU A 386 -21.70 17.55 4.22
N ALA A 387 -21.69 16.79 3.13
CA ALA A 387 -22.18 17.25 1.83
C ALA A 387 -23.69 17.53 1.86
N ALA A 388 -24.45 16.76 2.63
CA ALA A 388 -25.87 16.98 2.87
C ALA A 388 -26.18 18.09 3.89
N GLY A 389 -25.16 18.72 4.48
CA GLY A 389 -25.33 19.78 5.49
C GLY A 389 -25.84 19.26 6.83
N MET A 390 -25.66 17.97 7.13
CA MET A 390 -26.08 17.37 8.40
C MET A 390 -25.20 17.86 9.56
N GLU A 391 -25.79 17.87 10.75
CA GLU A 391 -25.08 18.17 11.98
C GLU A 391 -24.19 16.98 12.40
N VAL A 392 -22.90 17.23 12.60
CA VAL A 392 -21.94 16.25 13.12
C VAL A 392 -21.66 16.57 14.59
N ARG A 393 -22.15 15.72 15.50
CA ARG A 393 -21.97 15.89 16.94
C ARG A 393 -20.61 15.33 17.35
N VAL A 394 -19.82 16.11 18.10
CA VAL A 394 -18.50 15.70 18.59
C VAL A 394 -18.52 15.55 20.11
N THR A 395 -18.17 14.37 20.61
CA THR A 395 -18.18 14.05 22.05
C THR A 395 -16.81 13.56 22.50
N ARG A 396 -16.31 14.05 23.63
CA ARG A 396 -15.03 13.61 24.21
C ARG A 396 -15.15 12.18 24.75
N VAL A 397 -14.16 11.32 24.50
CA VAL A 397 -14.23 9.86 24.76
C VAL A 397 -13.00 9.27 25.43
#